data_AF-A0A927RI75-F1
#
_entry.id   AF-A0A927RI75-F1
#
_cell.length_a   1.000
_cell.length_b   1.000
_cell.length_c   1.000
_cell.angle_alpha   90.00
_cell.angle_beta   90.00
_cell.angle_gamma   90.00
#
_symmetry.space_group_name_H-M   'P 1'
#
loop_
_entity.id
_entity.type
_entity.pdbx_description
1 polymer ?
#
loop_
_entity_poly.entity_id
_entity_poly.type
_entity_poly.pdbx_seq_one_letter_code
_entity_poly.pdbx_strand_id
1 'polypeptide(L)'
;MEFQYIADLVGKGVDGVGVVVIVVGVLVATVVAVVRLARREERIYQAYRRRLGRSILLGLEFLVAGDIIRTVAVAPTFTSVGTLAVIVAVRTLLSFSLELEITGRWPWTKSSGAASTGAPKDG
;
A
#
# COMPACT_ATOMS: atom_id res chain seq x y z
N MET A 1 18.75 0.60 24.76
CA MET A 1 17.85 -0.31 25.50
C MET A 1 16.41 0.23 25.49
N GLU A 2 15.94 1.02 26.47
CA GLU A 2 14.51 1.44 26.55
C GLU A 2 13.92 2.03 25.27
N PHE A 3 14.56 3.05 24.68
CA PHE A 3 14.04 3.71 23.47
C PHE A 3 13.75 2.73 22.32
N GLN A 4 14.60 1.71 22.17
CA GLN A 4 14.46 0.71 21.11
C GLN A 4 13.29 -0.24 21.39
N TYR A 5 13.09 -0.61 22.65
CA TYR A 5 11.95 -1.43 23.08
C TYR A 5 10.63 -0.68 22.87
N ILE A 6 10.56 0.59 23.27
CA ILE A 6 9.38 1.45 23.08
C ILE A 6 9.07 1.59 21.59
N ALA A 7 10.06 1.91 20.76
CA ALA A 7 9.85 2.07 19.33
C ALA A 7 9.46 0.77 18.60
N ASP A 8 10.05 -0.38 18.97
CA ASP A 8 9.67 -1.69 18.41
C ASP A 8 8.23 -2.06 18.77
N LEU A 9 7.80 -1.78 20.01
CA LEU A 9 6.44 -1.98 20.49
C LEU A 9 5.43 -1.06 19.80
N VAL A 10 5.74 0.23 19.67
CA VAL A 10 4.90 1.21 18.95
C VAL A 10 4.81 0.83 17.47
N GLY A 11 5.92 0.51 16.82
CA GLY A 11 5.94 0.05 15.42
C GLY A 11 5.06 -1.18 15.22
N LYS A 12 5.15 -2.20 16.10
CA LYS A 12 4.28 -3.39 16.06
C LYS A 12 2.80 -3.05 16.24
N GLY A 13 2.48 -2.10 17.13
CA GLY A 13 1.11 -1.62 17.31
C GLY A 13 0.57 -0.95 16.05
N VAL A 14 1.36 -0.08 15.42
CA VAL A 14 1.01 0.62 14.17
C VAL A 14 0.85 -0.36 13.01
N ASP A 15 1.76 -1.33 12.85
CA ASP A 15 1.63 -2.39 11.85
C ASP A 15 0.37 -3.23 12.07
N GLY A 16 0.07 -3.58 13.32
CA GLY A 16 -1.15 -4.30 13.70
C GLY A 16 -2.42 -3.55 13.32
N VAL A 17 -2.47 -2.22 13.54
CA VAL A 17 -3.57 -1.36 13.08
C VAL A 17 -3.68 -1.40 11.55
N GLY A 18 -2.56 -1.29 10.82
CA GLY A 18 -2.53 -1.39 9.36
C GLY A 18 -3.12 -2.71 8.85
N VAL A 19 -2.67 -3.85 9.39
CA VAL A 19 -3.20 -5.18 9.06
C VAL A 19 -4.70 -5.27 9.35
N VAL A 20 -5.16 -4.82 10.52
CA VAL A 20 -6.59 -4.83 10.89
C VAL A 20 -7.42 -3.99 9.92
N VAL A 21 -6.95 -2.80 9.53
CA VAL A 21 -7.63 -1.93 8.55
C VAL A 21 -7.78 -2.62 7.19
N ILE A 22 -6.73 -3.30 6.71
CA ILE A 22 -6.79 -4.07 5.45
C ILE A 22 -7.81 -5.20 5.58
N VAL A 23 -7.68 -6.05 6.59
CA VAL A 23 -8.53 -7.24 6.77
C VAL A 23 -10.00 -6.85 6.92
N VAL A 24 -10.32 -5.89 7.79
CA VAL A 24 -11.70 -5.42 7.98
C VAL A 24 -12.25 -4.77 6.71
N GLY A 25 -11.45 -3.96 6.01
CA GLY A 25 -11.86 -3.33 4.75
C GLY A 25 -12.15 -4.34 3.63
N VAL A 26 -11.30 -5.37 3.50
CA VAL A 26 -11.49 -6.48 2.55
C VAL A 26 -12.76 -7.28 2.89
N LEU A 27 -12.97 -7.62 4.17
CA LEU A 27 -14.16 -8.34 4.62
C LEU A 27 -15.44 -7.54 4.35
N VAL A 28 -15.47 -6.26 4.73
CA VAL A 28 -16.62 -5.37 4.49
C VAL A 28 -16.89 -5.16 3.00
N ALA A 29 -15.85 -4.98 2.19
CA ALA A 29 -16.00 -4.88 0.73
C ALA A 29 -16.60 -6.17 0.15
N THR A 30 -16.14 -7.34 0.60
CA THR A 30 -16.59 -8.66 0.15
C THR A 30 -18.03 -8.93 0.53
N VAL A 31 -18.39 -8.74 1.81
CA VAL A 31 -19.78 -8.94 2.28
C VAL A 31 -20.74 -8.04 1.52
N VAL A 32 -20.40 -6.75 1.31
CA VAL A 32 -21.25 -5.84 0.54
C VAL A 32 -21.35 -6.25 -0.93
N ALA A 33 -20.28 -6.74 -1.55
CA ALA A 33 -20.31 -7.24 -2.92
C ALA A 33 -21.21 -8.48 -3.05
N VAL A 34 -21.11 -9.44 -2.13
CA VAL A 34 -21.96 -10.66 -2.09
C VAL A 34 -23.44 -10.30 -1.90
N VAL A 35 -23.76 -9.40 -0.97
CA VAL A 35 -25.15 -8.95 -0.74
C VAL A 35 -25.74 -8.24 -1.97
N ARG A 36 -24.95 -7.41 -2.67
CA ARG A 36 -25.39 -6.76 -3.92
C ARG A 36 -25.53 -7.72 -5.08
N LEU A 37 -24.67 -8.75 -5.16
CA LEU A 37 -24.76 -9.81 -6.16
C LEU A 37 -26.03 -10.65 -5.97
N ALA A 38 -26.37 -10.99 -4.72
CA ALA A 38 -27.65 -11.64 -4.39
C ALA A 38 -28.87 -10.79 -4.77
N ARG A 39 -28.74 -9.45 -4.76
CA ARG A 39 -29.76 -8.48 -5.21
C ARG A 39 -29.75 -8.19 -6.71
N ARG A 40 -28.88 -8.85 -7.49
CA ARG A 40 -28.70 -8.63 -8.95
C ARG A 40 -28.42 -7.18 -9.35
N GLU A 41 -27.71 -6.41 -8.52
CA GLU A 41 -27.27 -5.06 -8.90
C GLU A 41 -26.26 -5.11 -10.06
N GLU A 42 -26.37 -4.19 -11.01
CA GLU A 42 -25.31 -3.98 -12.01
C GLU A 42 -24.13 -3.18 -11.44
N ARG A 43 -22.95 -3.28 -12.07
CA ARG A 43 -21.71 -2.53 -11.74
C ARG A 43 -21.04 -2.85 -10.39
N ILE A 44 -21.38 -3.98 -9.75
CA ILE A 44 -20.79 -4.44 -8.47
C ILE A 44 -19.25 -4.42 -8.48
N TYR A 45 -18.62 -4.89 -9.56
CA TYR A 45 -17.15 -5.02 -9.66
C TYR A 45 -16.40 -3.70 -9.45
N GLN A 46 -16.87 -2.59 -10.06
CA GLN A 46 -16.20 -1.29 -9.89
C GLN A 46 -16.36 -0.74 -8.46
N ALA A 47 -17.54 -0.93 -7.86
CA ALA A 47 -17.79 -0.51 -6.48
C ALA A 47 -16.94 -1.32 -5.48
N TYR A 48 -16.82 -2.63 -5.71
CA TYR A 48 -15.96 -3.52 -4.93
C TYR A 48 -14.48 -3.11 -5.04
N ARG A 49 -13.95 -2.95 -6.26
CA ARG A 49 -12.53 -2.62 -6.48
C ARG A 49 -12.16 -1.23 -5.93
N ARG A 50 -13.06 -0.24 -5.97
CA ARG A 50 -12.86 1.06 -5.29
C ARG A 50 -12.81 0.93 -3.76
N ARG A 51 -13.65 0.09 -3.15
CA ARG A 51 -13.64 -0.14 -1.69
C ARG A 51 -12.37 -0.85 -1.25
N LEU A 52 -11.99 -1.94 -1.94
CA LEU A 52 -10.74 -2.66 -1.70
C LEU A 52 -9.52 -1.75 -1.82
N GLY A 53 -9.40 -1.00 -2.92
CA GLY A 53 -8.27 -0.11 -3.14
C GLY A 53 -8.12 0.94 -2.03
N ARG A 54 -9.23 1.50 -1.55
CA ARG A 54 -9.21 2.49 -0.46
C ARG A 54 -8.82 1.88 0.89
N SER A 55 -9.25 0.66 1.23
CA SER A 55 -8.83 0.01 2.47
C SER A 55 -7.39 -0.49 2.43
N ILE A 56 -6.92 -0.97 1.28
CA ILE A 56 -5.53 -1.38 1.08
C ILE A 56 -4.61 -0.17 1.18
N LEU A 57 -4.91 0.93 0.48
CA LEU A 57 -4.11 2.16 0.51
C LEU A 57 -4.00 2.74 1.93
N LEU A 58 -5.13 2.85 2.66
CA LEU A 58 -5.13 3.31 4.05
C LEU A 58 -4.31 2.38 4.96
N GLY A 59 -4.43 1.07 4.79
CA GLY A 59 -3.64 0.09 5.54
C GLY A 59 -2.13 0.18 5.25
N LEU A 60 -1.77 0.45 3.99
CA LEU A 60 -0.39 0.68 3.59
C LEU A 60 0.20 1.95 4.21
N GLU A 61 -0.58 3.03 4.41
CA GLU A 61 -0.11 4.23 5.13
C GLU A 61 0.32 3.88 6.57
N PHE A 62 -0.46 3.05 7.28
CA PHE A 62 -0.10 2.56 8.62
C PHE A 62 1.13 1.64 8.59
N LEU A 63 1.16 0.63 7.70
CA LEU A 63 2.32 -0.27 7.57
C LEU A 63 3.60 0.52 7.24
N VAL A 64 3.51 1.53 6.37
CA VAL A 64 4.64 2.43 6.05
C VAL A 64 5.16 3.13 7.30
N ALA A 65 4.26 3.67 8.14
CA ALA A 65 4.63 4.32 9.40
C ALA A 65 5.30 3.36 10.42
N GLY A 66 4.78 2.13 10.59
CA GLY A 66 5.34 1.16 11.56
C GLY A 66 6.79 0.76 11.26
N ASP A 67 7.10 0.48 9.99
CA ASP A 67 8.47 0.20 9.54
C ASP A 67 9.40 1.44 9.59
N ILE A 68 8.89 2.66 9.38
CA ILE A 68 9.70 3.89 9.58
C ILE A 68 10.12 4.01 11.05
N ILE A 69 9.18 3.81 11.99
CA ILE A 69 9.46 3.83 13.43
C ILE A 69 10.50 2.76 13.79
N ARG A 70 10.36 1.55 13.24
CA ARG A 70 11.26 0.42 13.49
C ARG A 70 12.67 0.66 12.93
N THR A 71 12.79 1.20 11.72
CA THR A 71 14.10 1.45 11.07
C THR A 71 14.90 2.56 11.75
N VAL A 72 14.26 3.62 12.24
CA VAL A 72 14.92 4.73 12.95
C VAL A 72 15.43 4.32 14.35
N ALA A 73 14.84 3.29 14.97
CA ALA A 73 15.14 2.90 16.35
C ALA A 73 16.30 1.89 16.53
N VAL A 74 16.88 1.37 15.44
CA VAL A 74 17.98 0.40 15.52
C VAL A 74 19.31 1.13 15.62
N ALA A 75 19.93 1.11 16.81
CA ALA A 75 21.32 1.50 16.97
C ALA A 75 22.22 0.59 16.12
N PRO A 76 23.08 1.14 15.25
CA PRO A 76 23.78 0.35 14.23
C PRO A 76 24.85 -0.55 14.84
N THR A 77 24.60 -1.86 14.82
CA THR A 77 25.61 -2.91 14.91
C THR A 77 25.57 -3.73 13.63
N PHE A 78 26.71 -4.22 13.13
CA PHE A 78 26.75 -4.89 11.82
C PHE A 78 25.76 -6.05 11.68
N THR A 79 25.53 -6.83 12.75
CA THR A 79 24.53 -7.91 12.77
C THR A 79 23.10 -7.37 12.69
N SER A 80 22.74 -6.37 13.49
CA SER A 80 21.38 -5.78 13.47
C SER A 80 21.08 -5.06 12.16
N VAL A 81 22.09 -4.40 11.57
CA VAL A 81 22.00 -3.78 10.24
C VAL A 81 21.74 -4.83 9.17
N GLY A 82 22.38 -6.01 9.24
CA GLY A 82 22.12 -7.12 8.32
C GLY A 82 20.67 -7.60 8.36
N THR A 83 20.12 -7.88 9.55
CA THR A 83 18.71 -8.29 9.69
C THR A 83 17.74 -7.20 9.23
N LEU A 84 18.00 -5.93 9.58
CA LEU A 84 17.18 -4.80 9.16
C LEU A 84 17.20 -4.62 7.64
N ALA A 85 18.36 -4.73 7.00
CA ALA A 85 18.51 -4.62 5.55
C ALA A 85 17.73 -5.71 4.81
N VAL A 86 17.71 -6.95 5.30
CA VAL A 86 16.89 -8.03 4.73
C VAL A 86 15.40 -7.72 4.83
N ILE A 87 14.92 -7.27 5.99
CA ILE A 87 13.49 -6.92 6.19
C ILE A 87 13.10 -5.76 5.27
N VAL A 88 13.90 -4.70 5.20
CA VAL A 88 13.66 -3.54 4.32
C VAL A 88 13.70 -3.93 2.83
N ALA A 89 14.61 -4.82 2.42
CA ALA A 89 14.68 -5.32 1.05
C ALA A 89 13.41 -6.11 0.68
N VAL A 90 12.98 -7.06 1.53
CA VAL A 90 11.73 -7.81 1.32
C VAL A 90 10.54 -6.87 1.25
N ARG A 91 10.44 -5.91 2.17
CA ARG A 91 9.37 -4.90 2.18
C ARG A 91 9.33 -4.10 0.88
N THR A 92 10.47 -3.60 0.43
CA THR A 92 10.59 -2.80 -0.79
C THR A 92 10.17 -3.62 -2.02
N LEU A 93 10.62 -4.87 -2.13
CA LEU A 93 10.26 -5.76 -3.24
C LEU A 93 8.77 -6.11 -3.26
N LEU A 94 8.16 -6.39 -2.10
CA LEU A 94 6.74 -6.71 -2.01
C LEU A 94 5.85 -5.51 -2.35
N SER A 95 6.14 -4.33 -1.78
CA SER A 95 5.41 -3.10 -2.11
C SER A 95 5.53 -2.76 -3.60
N PHE A 96 6.74 -2.87 -4.16
CA PHE A 96 6.99 -2.63 -5.58
C PHE A 96 6.25 -3.62 -6.49
N SER A 97 6.25 -4.91 -6.15
CA SER A 97 5.54 -5.95 -6.92
C SER A 97 4.03 -5.72 -6.94
N LEU A 98 3.44 -5.38 -5.79
CA LEU A 98 2.01 -5.07 -5.68
C LEU A 98 1.63 -3.82 -6.48
N GLU A 99 2.45 -2.77 -6.43
CA GLU A 99 2.20 -1.54 -7.18
C GLU A 99 2.32 -1.75 -8.71
N LEU A 100 3.24 -2.61 -9.14
CA LEU A 100 3.32 -3.07 -10.55
C LEU A 100 2.05 -3.81 -10.98
N GLU A 101 1.56 -4.76 -10.17
CA GLU A 101 0.36 -5.56 -10.48
C GLU A 101 -0.90 -4.70 -10.55
N ILE A 102 -1.05 -3.75 -9.61
CA ILE A 102 -2.20 -2.85 -9.53
C ILE A 102 -2.21 -1.84 -10.69
N THR A 103 -1.04 -1.33 -11.08
CA THR A 103 -0.91 -0.25 -12.07
C THR A 103 -0.74 -0.78 -13.51
N GLY A 104 -0.20 -1.99 -13.68
CA GLY A 104 0.16 -2.60 -14.97
C GLY A 104 1.30 -1.89 -15.70
N ARG A 105 2.07 -1.05 -14.99
CA ARG A 105 3.11 -0.17 -15.54
C ARG A 105 4.28 -0.12 -14.58
N TRP A 106 5.49 0.01 -15.10
CA TRP A 106 6.65 0.30 -14.26
C TRP A 106 6.54 1.72 -13.66
N PRO A 107 6.89 1.95 -12.39
CA PRO A 107 6.69 3.24 -11.74
C PRO A 107 7.54 4.38 -12.33
N TRP A 108 8.61 4.05 -13.06
CA TRP A 108 9.41 5.03 -13.82
C TRP A 108 8.85 5.34 -15.22
N THR A 109 7.74 4.75 -15.65
CA THR A 109 7.08 5.09 -16.91
C THR A 109 6.41 6.45 -16.80
N LYS A 110 7.20 7.53 -16.92
CA LYS A 110 6.67 8.89 -17.05
C LYS A 110 5.70 8.93 -18.24
N SER A 111 4.50 9.43 -18.00
CA SER A 111 3.56 9.73 -19.08
C SER A 111 4.14 10.86 -19.93
N SER A 112 4.77 10.52 -21.05
CA SER A 112 5.12 11.49 -22.09
C SER A 112 3.84 12.18 -22.52
N GLY A 113 3.65 13.43 -22.08
CA GLY A 113 2.48 14.22 -22.44
C GLY A 113 2.43 14.37 -23.95
N ALA A 114 1.29 14.00 -24.55
CA ALA A 114 1.02 14.24 -25.96
C ALA A 114 0.80 15.74 -26.18
N ALA A 115 1.88 16.53 -26.12
CA ALA A 115 1.92 17.93 -26.52
C ALA A 115 1.96 18.04 -28.04
N SER A 116 0.93 17.49 -28.70
CA SER A 116 0.70 17.54 -30.13
C SER A 116 -0.72 18.03 -30.41
N THR A 117 -1.01 19.27 -30.01
CA THR A 117 -2.24 19.97 -30.38
C THR A 117 -1.92 21.45 -30.58
N GLY A 118 -1.58 21.79 -31.82
CA GLY A 118 -1.07 23.10 -32.23
C GLY A 118 -1.28 23.37 -33.73
N ALA A 119 -2.41 22.90 -34.26
CA ALA A 119 -2.96 23.18 -35.59
C ALA A 119 -4.51 23.01 -35.49
N PRO A 120 -5.35 23.55 -36.40
CA PRO A 120 -5.09 24.30 -37.65
C PRO A 120 -5.31 25.83 -37.42
N LYS A 121 -5.61 26.77 -38.34
CA LYS A 121 -6.26 26.75 -39.68
C LYS A 121 -5.83 27.91 -40.60
N ASP A 122 -5.86 27.61 -41.89
CA ASP A 122 -6.58 28.28 -42.99
C ASP A 122 -7.05 29.74 -42.78
N GLY A 123 -6.56 30.63 -43.64
CA GLY A 123 -6.95 32.04 -43.80
C GLY A 123 -6.21 32.68 -44.97
#